data_AF-A0A923S5B5-F1
#
_entry.id   AF-A0A923S5B5-F1
#
_cell.length_a   1.000
_cell.length_b   1.000
_cell.length_c   1.000
_cell.angle_alpha   90.00
_cell.angle_beta   90.00
_cell.angle_gamma   90.00
#
_symmetry.space_group_name_H-M   'P 1'
#
loop_
_entity.id
_entity.type
_entity.pdbx_description
1 polymer ?
#
loop_
_entity_poly.entity_id
_entity_poly.type
_entity_poly.pdbx_seq_one_letter_code
_entity_poly.pdbx_strand_id
1 'polypeptide(L)'
;MEDALHVRERLSMGGVGGLVSAGNPGLVGIDLDNVVGEAGLHPLALEAVEKFAGCYVEVSPSGTGLRIFTVGAVPAGTPTKATFGEAAGGKPVGVEMYAAGDGGRWLRCTGLPVVWQGRELDTVVECQAGIDWLASVLQRKGARSPDNGAGPDKDSAEGCFAALAELRPVSPASAVLDELRRRAAEKPRGKLASALRADLAPWGGDHSAADLFLCIQACRYGCDSQESVCEVWRGSDLSKRSKWKRHDYRTRTVSSASVAALDWMRKQVTTAPGQPAPTLPPGLEESLALSGDKLVKLRTGALAGEAGNIVVLFRNHPQMQGLVGFNALEGKPVRCGSWRLFDRCGAVEPGPITDADLTRLGAWLRREFQMSIDARELLRGVATAADDARFDPLADRLHALGAEKWLRKSEQRLQWKLRA
;
A
#
# COMPACT_ATOMS: atom_id res chain seq x y z
N MET A 1 -14.55 -11.72 -3.98
CA MET A 1 -15.41 -12.44 -3.02
C MET A 1 -16.58 -13.13 -3.71
N GLU A 2 -17.21 -12.51 -4.72
CA GLU A 2 -18.26 -13.16 -5.51
C GLU A 2 -17.82 -14.50 -6.11
N ASP A 3 -16.61 -14.63 -6.68
CA ASP A 3 -16.09 -15.92 -7.16
C ASP A 3 -16.08 -17.01 -6.08
N ALA A 4 -15.68 -16.68 -4.85
CA ALA A 4 -15.63 -17.64 -3.74
C ALA A 4 -17.03 -18.08 -3.30
N LEU A 5 -18.02 -17.18 -3.37
CA LEU A 5 -19.43 -17.50 -3.09
C LEU A 5 -20.05 -18.32 -4.23
N HIS A 6 -19.79 -17.96 -5.49
CA HIS A 6 -20.24 -18.70 -6.67
C HIS A 6 -19.63 -20.11 -6.72
N VAL A 7 -18.34 -20.24 -6.39
CA VAL A 7 -17.66 -21.54 -6.25
C VAL A 7 -18.22 -22.31 -5.05
N ARG A 8 -18.51 -21.66 -3.92
CA ARG A 8 -19.13 -22.30 -2.76
C ARG A 8 -20.50 -22.90 -3.09
N GLU A 9 -21.34 -22.13 -3.76
CA GLU A 9 -22.70 -22.50 -4.16
C GLU A 9 -22.69 -23.59 -5.25
N ARG A 10 -21.78 -23.48 -6.24
CA ARG A 10 -21.58 -24.49 -7.29
C ARG A 10 -20.97 -25.81 -6.78
N LEU A 11 -20.14 -25.78 -5.74
CA LEU A 11 -19.43 -26.96 -5.21
C LEU A 11 -19.97 -27.48 -3.86
N SER A 12 -21.09 -26.92 -3.35
CA SER A 12 -21.66 -27.29 -2.04
C SER A 12 -20.66 -27.21 -0.87
N MET A 13 -19.77 -26.22 -0.89
CA MET A 13 -18.72 -26.05 0.14
C MET A 13 -19.29 -25.40 1.41
N GLY A 14 -18.82 -25.85 2.59
CA GLY A 14 -19.38 -25.45 3.89
C GLY A 14 -19.07 -24.05 4.41
N GLY A 15 -18.45 -23.15 3.63
CA GLY A 15 -18.11 -21.79 4.10
C GLY A 15 -17.27 -20.96 3.12
N VAL A 16 -17.03 -19.70 3.47
CA VAL A 16 -16.06 -18.79 2.83
C VAL A 16 -14.90 -18.59 3.82
N GLY A 17 -13.73 -18.14 3.36
CA GLY A 17 -12.62 -17.78 4.25
C GLY A 17 -11.97 -16.45 3.90
N GLY A 18 -11.56 -15.71 4.93
CA GLY A 18 -10.72 -14.54 4.84
C GLY A 18 -9.25 -14.93 4.76
N LEU A 19 -8.51 -14.27 3.87
CA LEU A 19 -7.06 -14.45 3.72
C LEU A 19 -6.30 -13.41 4.54
N VAL A 20 -5.55 -13.88 5.52
CA VAL A 20 -4.55 -13.10 6.25
C VAL A 20 -3.23 -13.21 5.49
N SER A 21 -2.93 -12.26 4.59
CA SER A 21 -1.73 -12.25 3.74
C SER A 21 -1.10 -10.87 3.62
N ALA A 22 0.10 -10.81 3.02
CA ALA A 22 0.82 -9.58 2.68
C ALA A 22 -0.01 -8.51 1.93
N GLY A 23 -1.14 -8.87 1.31
CA GLY A 23 -2.05 -7.90 0.68
C GLY A 23 -2.83 -7.01 1.67
N ASN A 24 -2.87 -7.36 2.96
CA ASN A 24 -3.51 -6.60 4.02
C ASN A 24 -2.50 -6.36 5.17
N PRO A 25 -1.49 -5.49 4.99
CA PRO A 25 -0.45 -5.27 5.99
C PRO A 25 -1.06 -4.82 7.32
N GLY A 26 -0.70 -5.53 8.40
CA GLY A 26 -1.24 -5.29 9.74
C GLY A 26 -2.53 -6.05 10.07
N LEU A 27 -3.16 -6.79 9.14
CA LEU A 27 -4.25 -7.68 9.51
C LEU A 27 -3.72 -8.87 10.34
N VAL A 28 -4.33 -9.12 11.49
CA VAL A 28 -4.05 -10.25 12.36
C VAL A 28 -5.30 -11.10 12.50
N GLY A 29 -5.16 -12.40 12.26
CA GLY A 29 -6.21 -13.39 12.46
C GLY A 29 -5.85 -14.34 13.59
N ILE A 30 -6.78 -14.52 14.53
CA ILE A 30 -6.62 -15.39 15.69
C ILE A 30 -7.70 -16.49 15.63
N ASP A 31 -7.30 -17.76 15.74
CA ASP A 31 -8.22 -18.91 15.83
C ASP A 31 -8.13 -19.51 17.25
N LEU A 32 -9.27 -19.63 17.92
CA LEU A 32 -9.41 -20.19 19.27
C LEU A 32 -10.20 -21.50 19.18
N ASP A 33 -9.49 -22.62 19.18
CA ASP A 33 -10.06 -23.98 19.06
C ASP A 33 -10.56 -24.52 20.40
N ASN A 34 -11.73 -25.16 20.39
CA ASN A 34 -12.36 -25.84 21.54
C ASN A 34 -12.61 -24.92 22.77
N VAL A 35 -12.90 -23.64 22.57
CA VAL A 35 -13.16 -22.68 23.66
C VAL A 35 -14.63 -22.43 24.00
N VAL A 36 -15.57 -22.98 23.22
CA VAL A 36 -17.02 -22.90 23.47
C VAL A 36 -17.53 -24.29 23.83
N GLY A 37 -18.17 -24.43 25.00
CA GLY A 37 -18.79 -25.68 25.45
C GLY A 37 -20.11 -25.43 26.18
N GLU A 38 -20.73 -26.51 26.69
CA GLU A 38 -22.06 -26.44 27.33
C GLU A 38 -22.11 -25.54 28.57
N ALA A 39 -20.98 -25.41 29.29
CA ALA A 39 -20.83 -24.53 30.44
C ALA A 39 -20.49 -23.07 30.09
N GLY A 40 -20.42 -22.71 28.80
CA GLY A 40 -20.05 -21.38 28.30
C GLY A 40 -18.63 -21.31 27.73
N LEU A 41 -18.02 -20.13 27.80
CA LEU A 41 -16.66 -19.89 27.30
C LEU A 41 -15.59 -20.39 28.27
N HIS A 42 -14.56 -21.03 27.74
CA HIS A 42 -13.33 -21.34 28.48
C HIS A 42 -12.66 -20.04 28.97
N PRO A 43 -12.06 -19.97 30.18
CA PRO A 43 -11.53 -18.73 30.76
C PRO A 43 -10.56 -17.96 29.85
N LEU A 44 -9.69 -18.66 29.10
CA LEU A 44 -8.77 -18.02 28.14
C LEU A 44 -9.50 -17.29 27.00
N ALA A 45 -10.66 -17.80 26.56
CA ALA A 45 -11.48 -17.13 25.56
C ALA A 45 -12.35 -16.03 26.15
N LEU A 46 -12.75 -16.15 27.43
CA LEU A 46 -13.40 -15.06 28.14
C LEU A 46 -12.45 -13.85 28.26
N GLU A 47 -11.20 -14.09 28.69
CA GLU A 47 -10.17 -13.05 28.73
C GLU A 47 -9.84 -12.52 27.33
N ALA A 48 -9.76 -13.38 26.30
CA ALA A 48 -9.57 -12.91 24.92
C ALA A 48 -10.73 -12.02 24.44
N VAL A 49 -11.99 -12.41 24.65
CA VAL A 49 -13.17 -11.59 24.29
C VAL A 49 -13.16 -10.26 25.04
N GLU A 50 -12.69 -10.21 26.29
CA GLU A 50 -12.51 -8.96 27.04
C GLU A 50 -11.38 -8.09 26.44
N LYS A 51 -10.19 -8.65 26.17
CA LYS A 51 -9.06 -7.91 25.57
C LYS A 51 -9.34 -7.42 24.14
N PHE A 52 -10.22 -8.11 23.43
CA PHE A 52 -10.62 -7.80 22.05
C PHE A 52 -12.09 -7.30 21.96
N ALA A 53 -12.66 -6.76 23.04
CA ALA A 53 -14.07 -6.36 23.14
C ALA A 53 -14.50 -5.18 22.23
N GLY A 54 -13.59 -4.62 21.43
CA GLY A 54 -13.89 -3.66 20.36
C GLY A 54 -13.61 -4.19 18.95
N CYS A 55 -13.14 -5.43 18.82
CA CYS A 55 -12.75 -6.06 17.54
C CYS A 55 -13.83 -7.01 17.03
N TYR A 56 -13.66 -7.47 15.79
CA TYR A 56 -14.53 -8.50 15.22
C TYR A 56 -14.25 -9.83 15.89
N VAL A 57 -15.28 -10.43 16.49
CA VAL A 57 -15.20 -11.77 17.08
C VAL A 57 -16.37 -12.61 16.59
N GLU A 58 -16.11 -13.71 15.89
CA GLU A 58 -17.17 -14.63 15.42
C GLU A 58 -17.11 -16.01 16.10
N VAL A 59 -18.26 -16.69 16.13
CA VAL A 59 -18.31 -18.13 16.41
C VAL A 59 -17.78 -18.89 15.19
N SER A 60 -16.84 -19.82 15.41
CA SER A 60 -16.26 -20.62 14.34
C SER A 60 -17.24 -21.68 13.76
N PRO A 61 -16.97 -22.28 12.58
CA PRO A 61 -17.93 -23.12 11.87
C PRO A 61 -18.22 -24.46 12.53
N SER A 62 -17.42 -24.84 13.55
CA SER A 62 -17.68 -26.02 14.39
C SER A 62 -18.64 -25.72 15.54
N GLY A 63 -18.97 -24.45 15.80
CA GLY A 63 -19.71 -24.01 16.99
C GLY A 63 -18.94 -24.11 18.31
N THR A 64 -17.73 -24.67 18.30
CA THR A 64 -16.93 -25.00 19.51
C THR A 64 -15.71 -24.10 19.71
N GLY A 65 -15.50 -23.13 18.83
CA GLY A 65 -14.36 -22.21 18.86
C GLY A 65 -14.75 -20.80 18.45
N LEU A 66 -13.85 -19.84 18.61
CA LEU A 66 -14.02 -18.43 18.23
C LEU A 66 -12.93 -18.00 17.24
N ARG A 67 -13.21 -16.98 16.41
CA ARG A 67 -12.17 -16.24 15.69
C ARG A 67 -12.20 -14.78 16.02
N ILE A 68 -11.02 -14.16 16.04
CA ILE A 68 -10.86 -12.72 16.23
C ILE A 68 -10.09 -12.17 15.02
N PHE A 69 -10.60 -11.09 14.43
CA PHE A 69 -9.92 -10.34 13.38
C PHE A 69 -9.68 -8.90 13.85
N THR A 70 -8.43 -8.46 13.80
CA THR A 70 -8.00 -7.15 14.33
C THR A 70 -6.80 -6.62 13.52
N VAL A 71 -6.44 -5.35 13.71
CA VAL A 71 -5.27 -4.72 13.10
C VAL A 71 -4.17 -4.49 14.14
N GLY A 72 -2.92 -4.73 13.74
CA GLY A 72 -1.72 -4.44 14.52
C GLY A 72 -0.51 -5.25 14.03
N ALA A 73 0.59 -5.17 14.77
CA ALA A 73 1.82 -5.92 14.50
C ALA A 73 1.98 -7.05 15.52
N VAL A 74 2.10 -8.30 15.06
CA VAL A 74 2.48 -9.41 15.94
C VAL A 74 3.95 -9.22 16.36
N PRO A 75 4.28 -9.18 17.67
CA PRO A 75 5.65 -9.03 18.13
C PRO A 75 6.57 -10.15 17.60
N ALA A 76 7.77 -9.77 17.17
CA ALA A 76 8.76 -10.71 16.65
C ALA A 76 9.09 -11.81 17.68
N GLY A 77 9.23 -13.06 17.23
CA GLY A 77 9.47 -14.22 18.09
C GLY A 77 8.22 -14.80 18.77
N THR A 78 7.02 -14.27 18.50
CA THR A 78 5.77 -14.85 19.00
C THR A 78 5.47 -16.19 18.31
N PRO A 79 5.23 -17.30 19.05
CA PRO A 79 4.85 -18.57 18.46
C PRO A 79 3.51 -18.49 17.73
N THR A 80 3.42 -19.02 16.50
CA THR A 80 2.18 -19.01 15.69
C THR A 80 1.07 -19.86 16.30
N LYS A 81 1.40 -20.90 17.07
CA LYS A 81 0.45 -21.80 17.73
C LYS A 81 0.88 -22.18 19.14
N ALA A 82 -0.09 -22.26 20.04
CA ALA A 82 0.03 -22.96 21.32
C ALA A 82 -1.22 -23.80 21.63
N THR A 83 -1.12 -24.61 22.68
CA THR A 83 -2.22 -25.40 23.24
C THR A 83 -2.30 -25.20 24.74
N PHE A 84 -3.48 -25.25 25.35
CA PHE A 84 -3.70 -24.98 26.77
C PHE A 84 -4.71 -25.97 27.36
N GLY A 85 -4.36 -26.56 28.51
CA GLY A 85 -5.24 -27.36 29.36
C GLY A 85 -6.10 -28.43 28.65
N GLU A 86 -7.26 -28.70 29.24
CA GLU A 86 -8.38 -29.39 28.62
C GLU A 86 -9.60 -28.46 28.63
N ALA A 87 -10.36 -28.45 27.55
CA ALA A 87 -11.62 -27.74 27.43
C ALA A 87 -12.79 -28.52 28.04
N ALA A 88 -13.95 -27.85 28.14
CA ALA A 88 -15.25 -28.49 28.41
C ALA A 88 -15.64 -29.43 27.25
N GLY A 89 -15.08 -30.65 27.27
CA GLY A 89 -15.17 -31.63 26.19
C GLY A 89 -13.92 -32.51 25.98
N GLY A 90 -12.90 -32.43 26.85
CA GLY A 90 -11.74 -33.34 26.85
C GLY A 90 -10.76 -33.16 25.68
N LYS A 91 -10.88 -32.07 24.92
CA LYS A 91 -9.91 -31.66 23.90
C LYS A 91 -9.07 -30.49 24.42
N PRO A 92 -7.78 -30.38 24.07
CA PRO A 92 -6.99 -29.21 24.44
C PRO A 92 -7.52 -27.96 23.74
N VAL A 93 -7.48 -26.82 24.45
CA VAL A 93 -7.73 -25.51 23.83
C VAL A 93 -6.56 -25.21 22.89
N GLY A 94 -6.86 -24.87 21.63
CA GLY A 94 -5.87 -24.39 20.67
C GLY A 94 -5.93 -22.87 20.57
N VAL A 95 -4.76 -22.24 20.42
CA VAL A 95 -4.66 -20.81 20.09
C VAL A 95 -3.67 -20.67 18.95
N GLU A 96 -4.11 -20.08 17.86
CA GLU A 96 -3.27 -19.74 16.71
C GLU A 96 -3.35 -18.24 16.45
N MET A 97 -2.23 -17.59 16.16
CA MET A 97 -2.19 -16.17 15.79
C MET A 97 -1.34 -15.98 14.54
N TYR A 98 -1.96 -15.40 13.51
CA TYR A 98 -1.40 -15.23 12.17
C TYR A 98 -1.27 -13.74 11.83
N ALA A 99 -0.06 -13.32 11.49
CA ALA A 99 0.19 -11.99 10.91
C ALA A 99 0.10 -12.02 9.38
N ALA A 100 -0.23 -10.87 8.79
CA ALA A 100 -0.05 -10.64 7.36
C ALA A 100 1.43 -10.77 6.93
N GLY A 101 1.71 -11.63 5.95
CA GLY A 101 3.06 -11.81 5.40
C GLY A 101 3.12 -12.79 4.21
N ASP A 102 4.35 -13.05 3.74
CA ASP A 102 4.68 -13.91 2.58
C ASP A 102 4.55 -15.41 2.90
N GLY A 103 3.32 -15.81 3.24
CA GLY A 103 2.94 -17.17 3.62
C GLY A 103 1.53 -17.27 4.17
N GLY A 104 0.66 -16.33 3.75
CA GLY A 104 -0.60 -16.01 4.41
C GLY A 104 -1.56 -17.19 4.66
N ARG A 105 -2.33 -17.10 5.75
CA ARG A 105 -3.25 -18.14 6.21
C ARG A 105 -4.69 -17.81 5.85
N TRP A 106 -5.45 -18.83 5.42
CA TRP A 106 -6.90 -18.74 5.28
C TRP A 106 -7.57 -19.14 6.60
N LEU A 107 -8.35 -18.23 7.17
CA LEU A 107 -9.28 -18.51 8.24
C LEU A 107 -10.69 -18.57 7.64
N ARG A 108 -11.51 -19.55 8.04
CA ARG A 108 -12.92 -19.56 7.62
C ARG A 108 -13.66 -18.38 8.29
N CYS A 109 -14.68 -17.87 7.64
CA CYS A 109 -15.58 -16.86 8.21
C CYS A 109 -17.00 -17.44 8.25
N THR A 110 -17.71 -17.24 9.36
CA THR A 110 -19.11 -17.60 9.55
C THR A 110 -20.04 -16.40 9.41
N GLY A 111 -19.58 -15.19 9.72
CA GLY A 111 -20.44 -14.02 9.77
C GLY A 111 -21.40 -14.02 10.98
N LEU A 112 -21.06 -14.75 12.04
CA LEU A 112 -21.84 -14.85 13.28
C LEU A 112 -21.10 -14.13 14.41
N PRO A 113 -21.22 -12.79 14.53
CA PRO A 113 -20.53 -12.03 15.58
C PRO A 113 -20.99 -12.47 16.97
N VAL A 114 -20.07 -12.44 17.93
CA VAL A 114 -20.35 -12.69 19.34
C VAL A 114 -21.03 -11.47 19.94
N VAL A 115 -22.12 -11.69 20.70
CA VAL A 115 -22.72 -10.64 21.52
C VAL A 115 -21.99 -10.59 22.87
N TRP A 116 -21.31 -9.49 23.15
CA TRP A 116 -20.61 -9.25 24.42
C TRP A 116 -21.17 -8.02 25.12
N GLN A 117 -21.60 -8.17 26.38
CA GLN A 117 -22.22 -7.10 27.18
C GLN A 117 -23.34 -6.32 26.44
N GLY A 118 -24.15 -7.03 25.65
CA GLY A 118 -25.26 -6.46 24.88
C GLY A 118 -24.86 -5.71 23.60
N ARG A 119 -23.61 -5.81 23.14
CA ARG A 119 -23.12 -5.28 21.86
C ARG A 119 -22.61 -6.41 20.97
N GLU A 120 -22.81 -6.31 19.66
CA GLU A 120 -22.20 -7.25 18.71
C GLU A 120 -20.74 -6.88 18.48
N LEU A 121 -19.86 -7.89 18.43
CA LEU A 121 -18.44 -7.74 18.14
C LEU A 121 -18.21 -7.90 16.64
N ASP A 122 -18.61 -6.89 15.89
CA ASP A 122 -18.83 -6.91 14.43
C ASP A 122 -17.86 -6.05 13.60
N THR A 123 -16.92 -5.36 14.25
CA THR A 123 -16.07 -4.34 13.61
C THR A 123 -14.59 -4.69 13.74
N VAL A 124 -13.87 -4.82 12.61
CA VAL A 124 -12.41 -5.02 12.63
C VAL A 124 -11.71 -3.69 12.92
N VAL A 125 -11.11 -3.56 14.10
CA VAL A 125 -10.35 -2.37 14.53
C VAL A 125 -8.92 -2.71 14.95
N GLU A 126 -8.08 -1.69 15.10
CA GLU A 126 -6.75 -1.82 15.68
C GLU A 126 -6.82 -2.19 17.17
N CYS A 127 -6.07 -3.21 17.58
CA CYS A 127 -5.96 -3.62 18.99
C CYS A 127 -4.57 -4.17 19.33
N GLN A 128 -3.55 -3.32 19.21
CA GLN A 128 -2.18 -3.69 19.55
C GLN A 128 -2.06 -4.22 20.99
N ALA A 129 -2.77 -3.63 21.95
CA ALA A 129 -2.76 -4.08 23.35
C ALA A 129 -3.30 -5.52 23.53
N GLY A 130 -4.31 -5.93 22.76
CA GLY A 130 -4.80 -7.31 22.75
C GLY A 130 -3.80 -8.27 22.09
N ILE A 131 -3.17 -7.84 20.99
CA ILE A 131 -2.12 -8.60 20.28
C ILE A 131 -0.90 -8.83 21.18
N ASP A 132 -0.44 -7.80 21.91
CA ASP A 132 0.68 -7.87 22.84
C ASP A 132 0.38 -8.79 24.04
N TRP A 133 -0.84 -8.70 24.59
CA TRP A 133 -1.31 -9.63 25.62
C TRP A 133 -1.27 -11.08 25.11
N LEU A 134 -1.84 -11.36 23.93
CA LEU A 134 -1.89 -12.71 23.38
C LEU A 134 -0.49 -13.22 23.02
N ALA A 135 0.39 -12.36 22.51
CA ALA A 135 1.79 -12.66 22.30
C ALA A 135 2.48 -13.07 23.61
N SER A 136 2.23 -12.38 24.72
CA SER A 136 2.75 -12.76 26.05
C SER A 136 2.22 -14.11 26.54
N VAL A 137 0.98 -14.48 26.20
CA VAL A 137 0.38 -15.79 26.51
C VAL A 137 1.09 -16.90 25.74
N LEU A 138 1.36 -16.68 24.46
CA LEU A 138 2.03 -17.64 23.56
C LEU A 138 3.52 -17.79 23.89
N GLN A 139 4.23 -16.68 24.10
CA GLN A 139 5.66 -16.65 24.41
C GLN A 139 5.98 -17.32 25.75
N ARG A 140 5.11 -17.22 26.77
CA ARG A 140 5.24 -17.96 28.05
C ARG A 140 5.30 -19.48 27.86
N LYS A 141 4.81 -20.02 26.74
CA LYS A 141 4.93 -21.45 26.38
C LYS A 141 6.08 -21.74 25.39
N GLY A 142 6.60 -20.72 24.70
CA GLY A 142 7.51 -20.84 23.55
C GLY A 142 9.02 -20.92 23.85
N ALA A 143 9.45 -20.99 25.10
CA ALA A 143 10.86 -20.87 25.48
C ALA A 143 11.72 -22.13 25.16
N ARG A 144 12.04 -22.35 23.88
CA ARG A 144 13.21 -23.13 23.41
C ARG A 144 13.74 -22.58 22.07
N SER A 145 15.04 -22.73 21.85
CA SER A 145 15.89 -21.84 21.01
C SER A 145 16.13 -22.38 19.56
N PRO A 146 16.99 -21.79 18.67
CA PRO A 146 16.49 -21.12 17.45
C PRO A 146 17.22 -21.54 16.13
N ASP A 147 16.97 -20.78 15.04
CA ASP A 147 17.97 -20.26 14.04
C ASP A 147 17.65 -20.46 12.52
N ASN A 148 18.21 -19.55 11.69
CA ASN A 148 18.26 -19.48 10.20
C ASN A 148 16.99 -19.02 9.45
N GLY A 149 17.04 -18.31 8.31
CA GLY A 149 18.17 -17.82 7.49
C GLY A 149 17.72 -16.88 6.34
N ALA A 150 18.63 -16.40 5.48
CA ALA A 150 18.41 -15.32 4.49
C ALA A 150 18.01 -15.76 3.05
N GLY A 151 17.63 -14.80 2.16
CA GLY A 151 17.38 -15.03 0.72
C GLY A 151 17.37 -13.75 -0.17
N PRO A 152 17.90 -13.77 -1.41
CA PRO A 152 17.88 -12.68 -2.42
C PRO A 152 17.17 -13.12 -3.74
N ASP A 153 17.05 -12.41 -4.88
CA ASP A 153 17.31 -11.02 -5.36
C ASP A 153 16.35 -10.73 -6.57
N LYS A 154 16.16 -9.47 -7.04
CA LYS A 154 15.31 -9.19 -8.24
C LYS A 154 15.64 -8.02 -9.21
N ASP A 155 16.54 -7.07 -8.93
CA ASP A 155 16.85 -5.96 -9.87
C ASP A 155 18.36 -5.78 -10.08
N SER A 156 18.90 -6.28 -11.20
CA SER A 156 20.36 -6.20 -11.47
C SER A 156 20.79 -4.81 -11.96
N ALA A 157 21.98 -4.38 -11.51
CA ALA A 157 22.54 -3.07 -11.87
C ALA A 157 22.77 -2.93 -13.40
N GLU A 158 23.09 -4.03 -14.07
CA GLU A 158 23.37 -4.10 -15.51
C GLU A 158 22.16 -3.71 -16.37
N GLY A 159 20.96 -4.19 -16.03
CA GLY A 159 19.73 -3.83 -16.73
C GLY A 159 19.42 -2.33 -16.65
N CYS A 160 19.73 -1.70 -15.51
CA CYS A 160 19.57 -0.26 -15.33
C CYS A 160 20.57 0.56 -16.15
N PHE A 161 21.79 0.05 -16.38
CA PHE A 161 22.77 0.72 -17.22
C PHE A 161 22.42 0.67 -18.71
N ALA A 162 21.98 -0.48 -19.22
CA ALA A 162 21.51 -0.60 -20.60
C ALA A 162 20.34 0.37 -20.88
N ALA A 163 19.33 0.39 -20.00
CA ALA A 163 18.19 1.31 -20.12
C ALA A 163 18.56 2.81 -19.99
N LEU A 164 19.75 3.12 -19.47
CA LEU A 164 20.26 4.49 -19.39
C LEU A 164 21.03 4.93 -20.63
N ALA A 165 21.70 4.02 -21.34
CA ALA A 165 22.37 4.30 -22.60
C ALA A 165 21.37 4.70 -23.71
N GLU A 166 20.14 4.19 -23.66
CA GLU A 166 19.04 4.58 -24.55
C GLU A 166 18.52 6.02 -24.30
N LEU A 167 18.75 6.59 -23.11
CA LEU A 167 18.20 7.89 -22.69
C LEU A 167 19.21 9.04 -22.69
N ARG A 168 20.50 8.74 -22.87
CA ARG A 168 21.58 9.75 -22.94
C ARG A 168 22.80 9.19 -23.68
N PRO A 169 23.66 10.04 -24.24
CA PRO A 169 24.97 9.60 -24.71
C PRO A 169 25.77 8.92 -23.59
N VAL A 170 26.34 7.76 -23.90
CA VAL A 170 27.40 7.14 -23.08
C VAL A 170 28.68 7.96 -23.24
N SER A 171 29.48 8.09 -22.18
CA SER A 171 30.74 8.83 -22.23
C SER A 171 31.81 8.14 -21.36
N PRO A 172 33.10 8.15 -21.78
CA PRO A 172 34.18 7.63 -20.95
C PRO A 172 34.23 8.30 -19.58
N ALA A 173 34.61 7.54 -18.54
CA ALA A 173 34.61 8.03 -17.16
C ALA A 173 35.42 9.32 -16.95
N SER A 174 36.52 9.51 -17.70
CA SER A 174 37.29 10.76 -17.72
C SER A 174 36.46 11.96 -18.19
N ALA A 175 35.77 11.84 -19.33
CA ALA A 175 34.91 12.89 -19.85
C ALA A 175 33.71 13.19 -18.93
N VAL A 176 33.13 12.15 -18.32
CA VAL A 176 32.07 12.32 -17.30
C VAL A 176 32.61 13.10 -16.10
N LEU A 177 33.77 12.72 -15.57
CA LEU A 177 34.42 13.39 -14.43
C LEU A 177 34.77 14.85 -14.73
N ASP A 178 35.23 15.16 -15.94
CA ASP A 178 35.55 16.53 -16.33
C ASP A 178 34.28 17.39 -16.52
N GLU A 179 33.18 16.84 -17.04
CA GLU A 179 31.87 17.52 -17.04
C GLU A 179 31.35 17.75 -15.61
N LEU A 180 31.55 16.79 -14.68
CA LEU A 180 31.22 16.98 -13.27
C LEU A 180 32.05 18.10 -12.63
N ARG A 181 33.35 18.17 -12.93
CA ARG A 181 34.25 19.25 -12.47
C ARG A 181 33.85 20.60 -13.04
N ARG A 182 33.50 20.66 -14.33
CA ARG A 182 33.00 21.87 -15.00
C ARG A 182 31.73 22.40 -14.33
N ARG A 183 30.76 21.53 -14.06
CA ARG A 183 29.52 21.89 -13.31
C ARG A 183 29.76 22.24 -11.84
N ALA A 184 30.77 21.64 -11.21
CA ALA A 184 31.19 22.03 -9.87
C ALA A 184 31.81 23.43 -9.83
N ALA A 185 32.56 23.83 -10.87
CA ALA A 185 33.11 25.18 -11.00
C ALA A 185 32.01 26.24 -11.20
N GLU A 186 30.93 25.93 -11.93
CA GLU A 186 29.74 26.80 -12.04
C GLU A 186 29.05 27.02 -10.68
N LYS A 187 29.11 26.04 -9.77
CA LYS A 187 28.43 26.09 -8.46
C LYS A 187 29.36 25.61 -7.32
N PRO A 188 30.37 26.41 -6.92
CA PRO A 188 31.40 25.97 -5.94
C PRO A 188 30.85 25.61 -4.55
N ARG A 189 29.71 26.21 -4.16
CA ARG A 189 28.98 25.90 -2.91
C ARG A 189 27.91 24.82 -3.08
N GLY A 190 27.79 24.19 -4.25
CA GLY A 190 26.80 23.16 -4.55
C GLY A 190 27.18 21.77 -4.03
N LYS A 191 26.20 20.86 -3.98
CA LYS A 191 26.43 19.46 -3.56
C LYS A 191 27.47 18.75 -4.43
N LEU A 192 27.49 18.97 -5.76
CA LEU A 192 28.49 18.35 -6.64
C LEU A 192 29.92 18.79 -6.32
N ALA A 193 30.15 20.10 -6.16
CA ALA A 193 31.44 20.62 -5.74
C ALA A 193 31.88 20.14 -4.34
N SER A 194 30.91 19.85 -3.46
CA SER A 194 31.16 19.34 -2.11
C SER A 194 31.50 17.85 -2.12
N ALA A 195 30.78 17.03 -2.90
CA ALA A 195 31.10 15.62 -3.10
C ALA A 195 32.50 15.42 -3.72
N LEU A 196 32.84 16.20 -4.75
CA LEU A 196 34.14 16.07 -5.44
C LEU A 196 35.34 16.34 -4.52
N ARG A 197 35.19 17.22 -3.52
CA ARG A 197 36.21 17.58 -2.52
C ARG A 197 36.07 16.85 -1.16
N ALA A 198 35.20 15.84 -1.09
CA ALA A 198 34.83 15.13 0.15
C ALA A 198 34.37 16.03 1.32
N ASP A 199 33.77 17.19 1.02
CA ASP A 199 33.10 18.03 2.00
C ASP A 199 31.68 17.50 2.26
N LEU A 200 31.47 17.01 3.48
CA LEU A 200 30.26 16.29 3.87
C LEU A 200 29.20 17.17 4.55
N ALA A 201 29.43 18.48 4.67
CA ALA A 201 28.46 19.38 5.29
C ALA A 201 27.04 19.29 4.67
N PRO A 202 26.86 19.13 3.34
CA PRO A 202 25.52 18.98 2.73
C PRO A 202 24.80 17.64 3.01
N TRP A 203 25.44 16.74 3.76
CA TRP A 203 24.93 15.43 4.20
C TRP A 203 25.09 15.21 5.71
N GLY A 204 25.37 16.25 6.49
CA GLY A 204 25.52 16.13 7.95
C GLY A 204 26.65 15.18 8.40
N GLY A 205 27.68 14.99 7.58
CA GLY A 205 28.76 14.03 7.84
C GLY A 205 28.52 12.61 7.28
N ASP A 206 27.37 12.31 6.67
CA ASP A 206 27.11 11.02 6.05
C ASP A 206 27.91 10.84 4.73
N HIS A 207 29.06 10.20 4.87
CA HIS A 207 29.91 9.77 3.77
C HIS A 207 29.20 8.85 2.77
N SER A 208 28.27 8.00 3.23
CA SER A 208 27.58 7.03 2.38
C SER A 208 26.49 7.70 1.54
N ALA A 209 25.85 8.77 2.03
CA ALA A 209 24.97 9.60 1.22
C ALA A 209 25.73 10.48 0.20
N ALA A 210 26.95 10.92 0.54
CA ALA A 210 27.83 11.64 -0.39
C ALA A 210 28.36 10.73 -1.53
N ASP A 211 28.80 9.52 -1.20
CA ASP A 211 29.17 8.48 -2.17
C ASP A 211 28.03 8.22 -3.17
N LEU A 212 26.84 7.90 -2.66
CA LEU A 212 25.66 7.59 -3.48
C LEU A 212 25.30 8.77 -4.38
N PHE A 213 25.34 10.00 -3.86
CA PHE A 213 25.07 11.20 -4.65
C PHE A 213 26.06 11.33 -5.83
N LEU A 214 27.37 11.15 -5.59
CA LEU A 214 28.37 11.25 -6.65
C LEU A 214 28.17 10.17 -7.71
N CYS A 215 27.90 8.93 -7.31
CA CYS A 215 27.57 7.85 -8.23
C CYS A 215 26.29 8.13 -9.05
N ILE A 216 25.25 8.73 -8.46
CA ILE A 216 24.05 9.15 -9.20
C ILE A 216 24.40 10.19 -10.27
N GLN A 217 25.30 11.14 -9.97
CA GLN A 217 25.75 12.10 -10.98
C GLN A 217 26.59 11.41 -12.07
N ALA A 218 27.55 10.55 -11.69
CA ALA A 218 28.37 9.79 -12.63
C ALA A 218 27.51 9.00 -13.63
N CYS A 219 26.49 8.29 -13.13
CA CYS A 219 25.44 7.72 -13.97
C CYS A 219 24.83 8.80 -14.88
N ARG A 220 24.12 9.80 -14.34
CA ARG A 220 23.38 10.81 -15.13
C ARG A 220 24.18 11.49 -16.25
N TYR A 221 25.49 11.64 -16.12
CA TYR A 221 26.33 12.35 -17.08
C TYR A 221 27.10 11.46 -18.07
N GLY A 222 26.95 10.13 -18.02
CA GLY A 222 27.41 9.27 -19.13
C GLY A 222 27.89 7.88 -18.75
N CYS A 223 28.09 7.55 -17.47
CA CYS A 223 28.54 6.21 -17.09
C CYS A 223 27.48 5.13 -17.39
N ASP A 224 27.95 3.97 -17.80
CA ASP A 224 27.23 2.85 -18.41
C ASP A 224 27.53 1.49 -17.76
N SER A 225 28.36 1.48 -16.72
CA SER A 225 28.91 0.26 -16.15
C SER A 225 29.39 0.50 -14.73
N GLN A 226 29.49 -0.57 -13.94
CA GLN A 226 29.94 -0.45 -12.55
C GLN A 226 31.37 0.09 -12.45
N GLU A 227 32.23 -0.26 -13.40
CA GLU A 227 33.62 0.20 -13.40
C GLU A 227 33.72 1.67 -13.81
N SER A 228 33.00 2.16 -14.83
CA SER A 228 33.03 3.58 -15.20
C SER A 228 32.50 4.50 -14.09
N VAL A 229 31.47 4.07 -13.34
CA VAL A 229 31.02 4.78 -12.12
C VAL A 229 32.10 4.76 -11.03
N CYS A 230 32.80 3.63 -10.84
CA CYS A 230 33.89 3.54 -9.87
C CYS A 230 35.09 4.41 -10.25
N GLU A 231 35.43 4.53 -11.54
CA GLU A 231 36.49 5.42 -12.03
C GLU A 231 36.17 6.89 -11.76
N VAL A 232 34.95 7.35 -12.05
CA VAL A 232 34.51 8.72 -11.70
C VAL A 232 34.61 8.97 -10.20
N TRP A 233 34.18 8.01 -9.37
CA TRP A 233 34.27 8.14 -7.92
C TRP A 233 35.74 8.19 -7.44
N ARG A 234 36.64 7.35 -7.99
CA ARG A 234 38.09 7.39 -7.71
C ARG A 234 38.73 8.73 -8.08
N GLY A 235 38.18 9.43 -9.07
CA GLY A 235 38.61 10.77 -9.50
C GLY A 235 38.23 11.93 -8.58
N SER A 236 37.58 11.64 -7.44
CA SER A 236 37.19 12.58 -6.38
C SER A 236 38.00 12.39 -5.09
N ASP A 237 37.95 13.34 -4.17
CA ASP A 237 38.57 13.22 -2.84
C ASP A 237 37.89 12.17 -1.94
N LEU A 238 36.66 11.72 -2.25
CA LEU A 238 36.03 10.60 -1.53
C LEU A 238 36.86 9.30 -1.66
N SER A 239 37.69 9.19 -2.71
CA SER A 239 38.66 8.11 -2.95
C SER A 239 39.53 7.73 -1.75
N LYS A 240 39.79 8.67 -0.84
CA LYS A 240 40.57 8.48 0.39
C LYS A 240 39.88 7.55 1.41
N ARG A 241 38.58 7.22 1.22
CA ARG A 241 37.77 6.44 2.15
C ARG A 241 38.03 4.94 2.08
N SER A 242 38.52 4.36 3.19
CA SER A 242 38.79 2.93 3.33
C SER A 242 37.57 2.01 3.08
N LYS A 243 36.36 2.43 3.44
CA LYS A 243 35.12 1.65 3.24
C LYS A 243 34.87 1.29 1.77
N TRP A 244 35.31 2.10 0.80
CA TRP A 244 35.15 1.82 -0.63
C TRP A 244 36.00 0.64 -1.14
N LYS A 245 36.97 0.17 -0.35
CA LYS A 245 37.72 -1.06 -0.68
C LYS A 245 36.84 -2.31 -0.66
N ARG A 246 35.74 -2.31 0.11
CA ARG A 246 34.75 -3.39 0.20
C ARG A 246 33.97 -3.56 -1.10
N HIS A 247 34.05 -4.74 -1.70
CA HIS A 247 33.34 -5.08 -2.94
C HIS A 247 31.81 -4.96 -2.80
N ASP A 248 31.25 -5.55 -1.74
CA ASP A 248 29.80 -5.54 -1.44
C ASP A 248 29.24 -4.10 -1.35
N TYR A 249 29.99 -3.20 -0.70
CA TYR A 249 29.60 -1.81 -0.54
C TYR A 249 29.61 -1.05 -1.87
N ARG A 250 30.62 -1.27 -2.73
CA ARG A 250 30.67 -0.66 -4.07
C ARG A 250 29.49 -1.11 -4.92
N THR A 251 29.31 -2.43 -5.09
CA THR A 251 28.26 -3.00 -5.94
C THR A 251 26.88 -2.51 -5.53
N ARG A 252 26.55 -2.52 -4.23
CA ARG A 252 25.26 -2.02 -3.74
C ARG A 252 25.07 -0.51 -3.97
N THR A 253 26.11 0.30 -3.74
CA THR A 253 26.04 1.77 -3.93
C THR A 253 25.85 2.13 -5.39
N VAL A 254 26.56 1.44 -6.29
CA VAL A 254 26.47 1.64 -7.74
C VAL A 254 25.12 1.17 -8.30
N SER A 255 24.62 0.01 -7.86
CA SER A 255 23.26 -0.47 -8.17
C SER A 255 22.19 0.57 -7.78
N SER A 256 22.21 1.05 -6.53
CA SER A 256 21.28 2.09 -6.08
C SER A 256 21.40 3.39 -6.89
N ALA A 257 22.60 3.73 -7.36
CA ALA A 257 22.85 4.91 -8.17
C ALA A 257 22.31 4.81 -9.60
N SER A 258 22.40 3.64 -10.25
CA SER A 258 21.87 3.45 -11.61
C SER A 258 20.34 3.49 -11.63
N VAL A 259 19.67 2.84 -10.66
CA VAL A 259 18.21 2.93 -10.47
C VAL A 259 17.76 4.39 -10.31
N ALA A 260 18.37 5.14 -9.38
CA ALA A 260 18.00 6.52 -9.08
C ALA A 260 18.35 7.53 -10.22
N ALA A 261 19.30 7.18 -11.09
CA ALA A 261 19.56 7.96 -12.30
C ALA A 261 18.52 7.69 -13.42
N LEU A 262 18.07 6.44 -13.56
CA LEU A 262 17.09 6.02 -14.57
C LEU A 262 15.70 6.60 -14.32
N ASP A 263 15.22 6.54 -13.08
CA ASP A 263 13.96 7.18 -12.67
C ASP A 263 13.96 8.69 -12.97
N TRP A 264 15.08 9.37 -12.67
CA TRP A 264 15.20 10.82 -12.93
C TRP A 264 15.16 11.16 -14.41
N MET A 265 15.86 10.41 -15.27
CA MET A 265 15.88 10.67 -16.73
C MET A 265 14.49 10.50 -17.35
N ARG A 266 13.76 9.43 -17.00
CA ARG A 266 12.40 9.17 -17.49
C ARG A 266 11.43 10.32 -17.19
N LYS A 267 11.61 11.01 -16.06
CA LYS A 267 10.81 12.18 -15.63
C LYS A 267 11.15 13.49 -16.37
N GLN A 268 12.31 13.59 -17.03
CA GLN A 268 12.71 14.79 -17.79
C GLN A 268 12.18 14.76 -19.23
N VAL A 269 12.27 13.61 -19.90
CA VAL A 269 11.80 13.40 -21.29
C VAL A 269 10.33 13.80 -21.47
N THR A 270 9.53 13.69 -20.41
CA THR A 270 8.12 14.05 -20.45
C THR A 270 7.83 15.56 -20.53
N THR A 271 8.77 16.50 -20.35
CA THR A 271 8.45 17.92 -20.03
C THR A 271 8.83 19.00 -21.08
N ALA A 272 8.53 18.80 -22.36
CA ALA A 272 8.68 19.83 -23.42
C ALA A 272 7.44 20.78 -23.56
N PRO A 273 7.58 22.00 -24.15
CA PRO A 273 6.66 23.12 -23.88
C PRO A 273 5.49 23.36 -24.86
N GLY A 274 4.32 23.69 -24.30
CA GLY A 274 3.54 24.90 -24.67
C GLY A 274 2.63 24.89 -25.92
N GLN A 275 1.53 24.14 -25.90
CA GLN A 275 0.37 24.43 -26.77
C GLN A 275 -0.50 25.57 -26.17
N PRO A 276 -1.35 26.26 -26.97
CA PRO A 276 -2.30 27.24 -26.44
C PRO A 276 -3.34 26.60 -25.53
N ALA A 277 -3.75 27.30 -24.47
CA ALA A 277 -4.65 26.77 -23.43
C ALA A 277 -5.94 26.16 -24.04
N PRO A 278 -6.36 24.97 -23.59
CA PRO A 278 -7.43 24.24 -24.26
C PRO A 278 -8.80 24.86 -23.96
N THR A 279 -9.65 24.89 -24.99
CA THR A 279 -11.09 25.13 -24.82
C THR A 279 -11.68 24.02 -23.96
N LEU A 280 -12.53 24.34 -22.99
CA LEU A 280 -13.18 23.33 -22.16
C LEU A 280 -14.07 22.40 -23.01
N PRO A 281 -14.12 21.09 -22.71
CA PRO A 281 -14.97 20.16 -23.45
C PRO A 281 -16.46 20.51 -23.31
N PRO A 282 -17.30 20.22 -24.34
CA PRO A 282 -18.74 20.45 -24.29
C PRO A 282 -19.40 19.84 -23.05
N GLY A 283 -20.33 20.58 -22.44
CA GLY A 283 -21.07 20.16 -21.22
C GLY A 283 -20.33 20.39 -19.90
N LEU A 284 -18.99 20.51 -19.89
CA LEU A 284 -18.25 20.85 -18.65
C LEU A 284 -18.53 22.30 -18.22
N GLU A 285 -18.59 23.24 -19.15
CA GLU A 285 -18.85 24.67 -18.83
C GLU A 285 -20.25 24.88 -18.25
N GLU A 286 -21.27 24.19 -18.77
CA GLU A 286 -22.63 24.18 -18.23
C GLU A 286 -22.67 23.53 -16.84
N SER A 287 -21.99 22.38 -16.65
CA SER A 287 -21.92 21.69 -15.36
C SER A 287 -21.25 22.53 -14.28
N LEU A 288 -20.17 23.25 -14.61
CA LEU A 288 -19.50 24.20 -13.71
C LEU A 288 -20.38 25.42 -13.41
N ALA A 289 -21.16 25.90 -14.38
CA ALA A 289 -22.12 26.99 -14.15
C ALA A 289 -23.27 26.57 -13.22
N LEU A 290 -23.73 25.32 -13.31
CA LEU A 290 -24.79 24.76 -12.46
C LEU A 290 -24.32 24.48 -11.02
N SER A 291 -23.10 23.97 -10.84
CA SER A 291 -22.55 23.69 -9.50
C SER A 291 -21.96 24.93 -8.81
N GLY A 292 -21.55 25.93 -9.59
CA GLY A 292 -20.79 27.09 -9.11
C GLY A 292 -19.30 26.82 -8.89
N ASP A 293 -18.82 25.60 -9.14
CA ASP A 293 -17.40 25.24 -9.05
C ASP A 293 -16.56 26.01 -10.09
N LYS A 294 -15.29 26.28 -9.75
CA LYS A 294 -14.37 27.00 -10.63
C LYS A 294 -13.03 26.28 -10.71
N LEU A 295 -12.56 26.06 -11.93
CA LEU A 295 -11.22 25.57 -12.18
C LEU A 295 -10.18 26.68 -11.94
N VAL A 296 -9.16 26.37 -11.16
CA VAL A 296 -8.03 27.25 -10.83
C VAL A 296 -7.10 27.37 -12.02
N LYS A 297 -6.74 28.61 -12.36
CA LYS A 297 -5.85 28.95 -13.47
C LYS A 297 -4.55 29.58 -12.96
N LEU A 298 -3.46 29.24 -13.63
CA LEU A 298 -2.17 29.91 -13.47
C LEU A 298 -2.22 31.33 -14.05
N ARG A 299 -1.24 32.17 -13.72
CA ARG A 299 -1.10 33.53 -14.28
C ARG A 299 -0.99 33.56 -15.81
N THR A 300 -0.62 32.44 -16.43
CA THR A 300 -0.55 32.24 -17.89
C THR A 300 -1.92 31.95 -18.53
N GLY A 301 -2.99 31.80 -17.74
CA GLY A 301 -4.32 31.38 -18.20
C GLY A 301 -4.52 29.87 -18.32
N ALA A 302 -3.43 29.08 -18.31
CA ALA A 302 -3.48 27.62 -18.29
C ALA A 302 -4.04 27.08 -16.97
N LEU A 303 -4.62 25.88 -17.00
CA LEU A 303 -5.17 25.22 -15.81
C LEU A 303 -4.06 24.78 -14.85
N ALA A 304 -4.27 24.99 -13.55
CA ALA A 304 -3.31 24.60 -12.52
C ALA A 304 -3.27 23.08 -12.34
N GLY A 305 -2.08 22.50 -12.27
CA GLY A 305 -1.86 21.06 -12.07
C GLY A 305 -1.89 20.66 -10.60
N GLU A 306 -3.06 20.80 -9.95
CA GLU A 306 -3.23 20.59 -8.50
C GLU A 306 -4.44 19.72 -8.16
N ALA A 307 -4.46 19.15 -6.94
CA ALA A 307 -5.52 18.27 -6.47
C ALA A 307 -6.94 18.87 -6.58
N GLY A 308 -7.10 20.17 -6.33
CA GLY A 308 -8.40 20.86 -6.38
C GLY A 308 -9.07 20.77 -7.75
N ASN A 309 -8.31 21.01 -8.83
CA ASN A 309 -8.84 20.90 -10.19
C ASN A 309 -9.25 19.47 -10.56
N ILE A 310 -8.59 18.45 -10.01
CA ILE A 310 -8.97 17.04 -10.23
C ILE A 310 -10.33 16.75 -9.59
N VAL A 311 -10.57 17.22 -8.36
CA VAL A 311 -11.86 17.08 -7.68
C VAL A 311 -12.97 17.74 -8.47
N VAL A 312 -12.76 18.99 -8.89
CA VAL A 312 -13.71 19.73 -9.74
C VAL A 312 -13.99 18.99 -11.04
N LEU A 313 -13.00 18.38 -11.69
CA LEU A 313 -13.19 17.60 -12.92
C LEU A 313 -13.97 16.30 -12.68
N PHE A 314 -13.67 15.52 -11.64
CA PHE A 314 -14.46 14.32 -11.33
C PHE A 314 -15.91 14.64 -10.95
N ARG A 315 -16.15 15.80 -10.31
CA ARG A 315 -17.48 16.24 -9.92
C ARG A 315 -18.30 16.83 -11.08
N ASN A 316 -17.66 17.52 -12.04
CA ASN A 316 -18.37 18.32 -13.06
C ASN A 316 -18.18 17.84 -14.51
N HIS A 317 -17.19 17.01 -14.83
CA HIS A 317 -17.01 16.52 -16.19
C HIS A 317 -18.02 15.39 -16.47
N PRO A 318 -18.93 15.51 -17.47
CA PRO A 318 -20.04 14.57 -17.64
C PRO A 318 -19.63 13.10 -17.81
N GLN A 319 -18.43 12.84 -18.34
CA GLN A 319 -17.88 11.48 -18.50
C GLN A 319 -17.05 10.99 -17.31
N MET A 320 -16.70 11.85 -16.34
CA MET A 320 -15.90 11.46 -15.16
C MET A 320 -16.74 11.24 -13.90
N GLN A 321 -17.96 11.80 -13.85
CA GLN A 321 -18.91 11.57 -12.76
C GLN A 321 -19.14 10.07 -12.55
N GLY A 322 -19.05 9.60 -11.30
CA GLY A 322 -19.20 8.19 -10.95
C GLY A 322 -18.06 7.26 -11.38
N LEU A 323 -16.94 7.74 -11.94
CA LEU A 323 -15.79 6.89 -12.24
C LEU A 323 -14.94 6.53 -11.02
N VAL A 324 -15.12 7.25 -9.90
CA VAL A 324 -14.44 7.03 -8.61
C VAL A 324 -15.44 7.09 -7.47
N GLY A 325 -15.09 6.41 -6.37
CA GLY A 325 -15.82 6.47 -5.10
C GLY A 325 -14.98 5.88 -3.98
N PHE A 326 -15.25 6.31 -2.74
CA PHE A 326 -14.58 5.78 -1.56
C PHE A 326 -15.36 4.57 -1.07
N ASN A 327 -14.81 3.39 -1.25
CA ASN A 327 -15.39 2.16 -0.74
C ASN A 327 -15.14 2.09 0.76
N ALA A 328 -16.18 2.33 1.57
CA ALA A 328 -16.09 2.34 3.02
C ALA A 328 -15.65 0.98 3.59
N LEU A 329 -16.11 -0.13 2.98
CA LEU A 329 -15.76 -1.49 3.38
C LEU A 329 -14.28 -1.82 3.12
N GLU A 330 -13.72 -1.34 2.00
CA GLU A 330 -12.30 -1.54 1.67
C GLU A 330 -11.38 -0.43 2.20
N GLY A 331 -11.95 0.58 2.88
CA GLY A 331 -11.23 1.72 3.47
C GLY A 331 -10.44 2.57 2.47
N LYS A 332 -10.78 2.53 1.17
CA LYS A 332 -9.94 3.14 0.12
C LYS A 332 -10.72 3.65 -1.11
N PRO A 333 -10.14 4.61 -1.85
CA PRO A 333 -10.59 4.98 -3.19
C PRO A 333 -10.58 3.79 -4.16
N VAL A 334 -11.68 3.60 -4.89
CA VAL A 334 -11.80 2.61 -5.96
C VAL A 334 -12.36 3.24 -7.23
N ARG A 335 -12.13 2.57 -8.36
CA ARG A 335 -12.80 2.84 -9.63
C ARG A 335 -14.22 2.29 -9.53
N CYS A 336 -15.20 3.12 -9.87
CA CYS A 336 -16.62 2.75 -9.89
C CYS A 336 -17.18 2.58 -11.30
N GLY A 337 -16.39 2.95 -12.33
CA GLY A 337 -16.74 2.76 -13.74
C GLY A 337 -15.50 2.63 -14.63
N SER A 338 -15.73 2.54 -15.95
CA SER A 338 -14.69 2.30 -16.94
C SER A 338 -13.73 3.48 -17.11
N TRP A 339 -12.44 3.25 -16.84
CA TRP A 339 -11.36 4.21 -17.04
C TRP A 339 -10.84 4.23 -18.49
N ARG A 340 -11.55 3.59 -19.44
CA ARG A 340 -11.26 3.71 -20.88
C ARG A 340 -11.40 5.12 -21.44
N LEU A 341 -12.08 6.02 -20.71
CA LEU A 341 -12.08 7.46 -20.98
C LEU A 341 -10.66 8.03 -21.05
N PHE A 342 -9.78 7.59 -20.14
CA PHE A 342 -8.44 8.18 -19.98
C PHE A 342 -7.43 7.59 -20.98
N ASP A 343 -7.53 6.29 -21.23
CA ASP A 343 -6.72 5.56 -22.21
C ASP A 343 -7.46 4.32 -22.72
N ARG A 344 -7.31 3.95 -24.00
CA ARG A 344 -7.99 2.79 -24.61
C ARG A 344 -7.71 1.45 -23.91
N CYS A 345 -6.57 1.33 -23.23
CA CYS A 345 -6.16 0.16 -22.44
C CYS A 345 -6.43 0.35 -20.93
N GLY A 346 -7.20 1.37 -20.54
CA GLY A 346 -7.72 1.52 -19.18
C GLY A 346 -8.68 0.38 -18.81
N ALA A 347 -8.80 0.12 -17.51
CA ALA A 347 -9.71 -0.91 -17.01
C ALA A 347 -11.17 -0.57 -17.32
N VAL A 348 -11.95 -1.61 -17.57
CA VAL A 348 -13.39 -1.52 -17.85
C VAL A 348 -14.20 -1.69 -16.56
N GLU A 349 -13.80 -2.66 -15.74
CA GLU A 349 -14.53 -3.05 -14.54
C GLU A 349 -14.17 -2.17 -13.33
N PRO A 350 -15.10 -2.00 -12.37
CA PRO A 350 -14.82 -1.45 -11.05
C PRO A 350 -13.71 -2.21 -10.32
N GLY A 351 -13.00 -1.54 -9.41
CA GLY A 351 -11.92 -2.16 -8.63
C GLY A 351 -10.85 -1.17 -8.17
N PRO A 352 -9.74 -1.64 -7.55
CA PRO A 352 -8.74 -0.77 -6.95
C PRO A 352 -8.08 0.15 -7.98
N ILE A 353 -7.81 1.40 -7.61
CA ILE A 353 -7.04 2.34 -8.45
C ILE A 353 -5.56 1.95 -8.36
N THR A 354 -4.89 1.81 -9.51
CA THR A 354 -3.46 1.44 -9.57
C THR A 354 -2.59 2.58 -10.10
N ASP A 355 -1.27 2.51 -9.86
CA ASP A 355 -0.31 3.48 -10.41
C ASP A 355 -0.35 3.57 -11.94
N ALA A 356 -0.69 2.48 -12.64
CA ALA A 356 -0.88 2.48 -14.09
C ALA A 356 -2.13 3.29 -14.50
N ASP A 357 -3.17 3.28 -13.67
CA ASP A 357 -4.39 4.07 -13.89
C ASP A 357 -4.16 5.55 -13.63
N LEU A 358 -3.46 5.86 -12.54
CA LEU A 358 -2.99 7.22 -12.24
C LEU A 358 -2.08 7.74 -13.37
N THR A 359 -1.16 6.93 -13.88
CA THR A 359 -0.31 7.29 -15.02
C THR A 359 -1.14 7.63 -16.28
N ARG A 360 -2.17 6.83 -16.59
CA ARG A 360 -3.09 7.09 -17.71
C ARG A 360 -3.92 8.37 -17.50
N LEU A 361 -4.48 8.56 -16.31
CA LEU A 361 -5.23 9.76 -15.94
C LEU A 361 -4.36 11.02 -16.04
N GLY A 362 -3.13 10.99 -15.52
CA GLY A 362 -2.19 12.11 -15.64
C GLY A 362 -1.83 12.42 -17.09
N ALA A 363 -1.64 11.40 -17.94
CA ALA A 363 -1.41 11.59 -19.36
C ALA A 363 -2.64 12.16 -20.10
N TRP A 364 -3.85 11.74 -19.73
CA TRP A 364 -5.11 12.27 -20.25
C TRP A 364 -5.33 13.73 -19.84
N LEU A 365 -5.22 14.05 -18.55
CA LEU A 365 -5.34 15.42 -18.03
C LEU A 365 -4.34 16.37 -18.70
N ARG A 366 -3.14 15.88 -19.00
CA ARG A 366 -2.17 16.67 -19.75
C ARG A 366 -2.52 16.85 -21.22
N ARG A 367 -3.14 15.86 -21.87
CA ARG A 367 -3.54 15.95 -23.28
C ARG A 367 -4.76 16.84 -23.47
N GLU A 368 -5.81 16.62 -22.69
CA GLU A 368 -7.09 17.33 -22.84
C GLU A 368 -7.09 18.71 -22.15
N PHE A 369 -6.44 18.84 -20.98
CA PHE A 369 -6.49 20.06 -20.16
C PHE A 369 -5.13 20.79 -20.02
N GLN A 370 -4.06 20.25 -20.62
CA GLN A 370 -2.67 20.76 -20.48
C GLN A 370 -2.15 20.83 -19.03
N MET A 371 -2.85 20.16 -18.11
CA MET A 371 -2.49 20.07 -16.70
C MET A 371 -1.32 19.09 -16.53
N SER A 372 -0.16 19.62 -16.14
CA SER A 372 0.99 18.79 -15.72
C SER A 372 0.95 18.66 -14.20
N ILE A 373 0.66 17.45 -13.72
CA ILE A 373 0.40 17.14 -12.30
C ILE A 373 1.42 16.10 -11.85
N ASP A 374 1.99 16.27 -10.65
CA ASP A 374 2.83 15.23 -10.05
C ASP A 374 2.00 14.10 -9.42
N ALA A 375 2.63 12.95 -9.18
CA ALA A 375 1.93 11.76 -8.70
C ALA A 375 1.28 11.93 -7.31
N ARG A 376 1.81 12.80 -6.44
CA ARG A 376 1.23 13.06 -5.10
C ARG A 376 -0.03 13.90 -5.23
N GLU A 377 0.01 15.00 -5.99
CA GLU A 377 -1.18 15.83 -6.20
C GLU A 377 -2.25 15.09 -7.00
N LEU A 378 -1.84 14.22 -7.94
CA LEU A 378 -2.77 13.36 -8.66
C LEU A 378 -3.47 12.35 -7.74
N LEU A 379 -2.71 11.60 -6.93
CA LEU A 379 -3.26 10.66 -5.95
C LEU A 379 -4.18 11.36 -4.95
N ARG A 380 -3.77 12.54 -4.45
CA ARG A 380 -4.55 13.36 -3.51
C ARG A 380 -5.86 13.83 -4.12
N GLY A 381 -5.84 14.34 -5.35
CA GLY A 381 -7.04 14.78 -6.07
C GLY A 381 -8.02 13.64 -6.30
N VAL A 382 -7.52 12.48 -6.76
CA VAL A 382 -8.35 11.28 -6.95
C VAL A 382 -8.92 10.75 -5.64
N ALA A 383 -8.13 10.70 -4.56
CA ALA A 383 -8.60 10.25 -3.25
C ALA A 383 -9.66 11.19 -2.65
N THR A 384 -9.50 12.50 -2.82
CA THR A 384 -10.49 13.51 -2.38
C THR A 384 -11.77 13.40 -3.19
N ALA A 385 -11.67 13.26 -4.52
CA ALA A 385 -12.82 13.06 -5.40
C ALA A 385 -13.59 11.76 -5.13
N ALA A 386 -12.88 10.71 -4.69
CA ALA A 386 -13.49 9.48 -4.24
C ALA A 386 -14.24 9.67 -2.91
N ASP A 387 -13.70 10.44 -1.96
CA ASP A 387 -14.32 10.67 -0.65
C ASP A 387 -15.63 11.47 -0.74
N ASP A 388 -15.70 12.44 -1.67
CA ASP A 388 -16.95 13.11 -2.08
C ASP A 388 -18.05 12.12 -2.55
N ALA A 389 -17.65 10.94 -3.03
CA ALA A 389 -18.50 9.88 -3.57
C ALA A 389 -18.35 8.57 -2.76
N ARG A 390 -18.43 8.69 -1.43
CA ARG A 390 -18.37 7.56 -0.48
C ARG A 390 -19.60 6.65 -0.59
N PHE A 391 -19.37 5.34 -0.61
CA PHE A 391 -20.41 4.30 -0.62
C PHE A 391 -19.99 3.11 0.26
N ASP A 392 -20.95 2.32 0.74
CA ASP A 392 -20.68 1.12 1.53
C ASP A 392 -21.34 -0.10 0.87
N PRO A 393 -20.59 -0.87 0.06
CA PRO A 393 -21.18 -1.98 -0.69
C PRO A 393 -21.67 -3.13 0.20
N LEU A 394 -21.34 -3.14 1.50
CA LEU A 394 -21.91 -4.08 2.46
C LEU A 394 -23.16 -3.49 3.10
N ALA A 395 -23.13 -2.26 3.63
CA ALA A 395 -24.30 -1.64 4.23
C ALA A 395 -25.43 -1.43 3.22
N ASP A 396 -25.14 -0.90 2.02
CA ASP A 396 -26.11 -0.70 0.94
C ASP A 396 -26.80 -2.03 0.56
N ARG A 397 -26.03 -3.13 0.55
CA ARG A 397 -26.51 -4.48 0.19
C ARG A 397 -27.19 -5.19 1.37
N LEU A 398 -26.82 -4.92 2.62
CA LEU A 398 -27.52 -5.37 3.83
C LEU A 398 -28.86 -4.65 4.01
N HIS A 399 -28.93 -3.36 3.70
CA HIS A 399 -30.18 -2.60 3.66
C HIS A 399 -31.13 -3.18 2.59
N ALA A 400 -30.62 -3.48 1.38
CA ALA A 400 -31.39 -4.15 0.34
C ALA A 400 -31.87 -5.56 0.75
N LEU A 401 -31.00 -6.38 1.36
CA LEU A 401 -31.35 -7.74 1.81
C LEU A 401 -32.29 -7.77 3.02
N GLY A 402 -32.16 -6.80 3.93
CA GLY A 402 -33.02 -6.62 5.09
C GLY A 402 -34.46 -6.28 4.69
N ALA A 403 -34.63 -5.48 3.63
CA ALA A 403 -35.94 -5.16 3.06
C ALA A 403 -36.66 -6.39 2.45
N GLU A 404 -35.94 -7.38 1.92
CA GLU A 404 -36.55 -8.48 1.15
C GLU A 404 -36.79 -9.80 1.91
N LYS A 405 -36.04 -10.14 2.98
CA LYS A 405 -36.01 -11.55 3.46
C LYS A 405 -36.27 -11.88 4.93
N TRP A 406 -36.18 -10.96 5.88
CA TRP A 406 -36.03 -11.34 7.31
C TRP A 406 -37.24 -11.18 8.25
N LEU A 407 -38.37 -10.67 7.77
CA LEU A 407 -39.63 -10.53 8.54
C LEU A 407 -40.34 -11.85 8.95
N ARG A 408 -39.75 -13.04 8.72
CA ARG A 408 -40.44 -14.34 8.94
C ARG A 408 -39.64 -15.44 9.67
N LYS A 409 -38.40 -15.20 10.12
CA LYS A 409 -37.57 -16.27 10.76
C LYS A 409 -36.79 -15.86 12.01
N SER A 410 -36.66 -14.58 12.33
CA SER A 410 -35.86 -14.09 13.46
C SER A 410 -36.52 -14.27 14.84
N GLU A 411 -37.86 -14.31 14.90
CA GLU A 411 -38.60 -14.36 16.18
C GLU A 411 -38.35 -15.61 17.04
N GLN A 412 -37.94 -16.75 16.45
CA GLN A 412 -37.88 -18.04 17.15
C GLN A 412 -36.50 -18.46 17.68
N ARG A 413 -35.41 -17.73 17.44
CA ARG A 413 -34.04 -18.21 17.80
C ARG A 413 -33.12 -17.23 18.52
N LEU A 414 -33.45 -15.93 18.59
CA LEU A 414 -32.57 -14.89 19.15
C LEU A 414 -32.85 -14.51 20.62
N GLN A 415 -33.43 -15.41 21.43
CA GLN A 415 -33.60 -15.21 22.88
C GLN A 415 -32.57 -15.95 23.74
N TRP A 416 -31.28 -15.80 23.43
CA TRP A 416 -30.21 -16.16 24.38
C TRP A 416 -29.68 -14.91 25.08
N LYS A 417 -30.29 -14.60 26.24
CA LYS A 417 -29.92 -13.46 27.08
C LYS A 417 -28.61 -13.75 27.82
N LEU A 418 -27.50 -13.17 27.37
CA LEU A 418 -26.31 -13.01 28.22
C LEU A 418 -26.60 -11.93 29.28
N ARG A 419 -27.07 -12.38 30.45
CA ARG A 419 -27.12 -11.61 31.70
C ARG A 419 -26.11 -12.17 32.69
N ALA A 420 -24.92 -11.57 32.71
CA ALA A 420 -24.05 -11.36 33.87
C ALA A 420 -22.83 -10.57 33.38
#